data_AF-A0A1D2QLR4-F1
#
_entry.id   AF-A0A1D2QLR4-F1
#
_cell.length_a   1.000
_cell.length_b   1.000
_cell.length_c   1.000
_cell.angle_alpha   90.00
_cell.angle_beta   90.00
_cell.angle_gamma   90.00
#
_symmetry.space_group_name_H-M   'P 1'
#
loop_
_entity.id
_entity.type
_entity.pdbx_description
1 polymer ?
#
loop_
_entity_poly.entity_id
_entity_poly.type
_entity_poly.pdbx_seq_one_letter_code
_entity_poly.pdbx_strand_id
1 'polypeptide(L)'
;MNFHHIGLACFDLVKTLENMQFVYDIISVSPIVEDPLQKVSVCLVKIANLPMVELVMGKPVESFLSQGNAIYHMCYECDDIEQQIKIHKNAGDIVIQKPTPAVLFEGRRVAFLKTQLGIIELLEKYTPDHVTIHNEQDTKEEKDPLIANFTVLSTFSASPLLPILTYMADMLRLVISPHIVAHDQITSHLLSQSLQSNNNDQIVLLRLEDWDTNFDNDAASLSKTLHGQITSLYQATLTWVQNNHSTCIIIFCPSTPEFINDKLSAELYHELKQYLSSALNNSKVIQFIDFEEKVLLREIGNIFDLFMDRKARVPYTLLGQFYLSELILRTLHFIKRRPYKVLVIDCDNTLWEGVCSEDGIENILFTENKILLQKFIKLLSNNGFLICLCSKNNKDDVLKVFNEHKGMELMLDDISTYRINWNKKSINIKEISEEVGLSTDSFIFIDDNPIECAEVKQNCPEVTVIRLPEDDKIPEILYAHWALDNVASTEEDHQRKKFYQLEKKRKALLEKKTNFFI
;
A
#
# COMPACT_ATOMS: atom_id res chain seq x y z
N MET A 1 -0.64 -20.08 -10.46
CA MET A 1 -1.71 -19.54 -11.33
C MET A 1 -2.85 -19.07 -10.46
N ASN A 2 -3.46 -17.93 -10.76
CA ASN A 2 -4.61 -17.38 -10.03
C ASN A 2 -5.84 -17.35 -10.92
N PHE A 3 -7.02 -17.70 -10.41
CA PHE A 3 -8.24 -17.62 -11.20
C PHE A 3 -8.53 -16.17 -11.59
N HIS A 4 -8.80 -15.92 -12.88
CA HIS A 4 -9.04 -14.59 -13.42
C HIS A 4 -10.49 -14.37 -13.81
N HIS A 5 -11.06 -15.22 -14.68
CA HIS A 5 -12.42 -15.06 -15.17
C HIS A 5 -12.98 -16.38 -15.75
N ILE A 6 -14.30 -16.41 -15.99
CA ILE A 6 -14.99 -17.48 -16.74
C ILE A 6 -15.36 -16.94 -18.13
N GLY A 7 -14.92 -17.62 -19.19
CA GLY A 7 -15.37 -17.34 -20.55
C GLY A 7 -16.72 -17.97 -20.81
N LEU A 8 -17.72 -17.16 -21.18
CA LEU A 8 -19.04 -17.61 -21.59
C LEU A 8 -19.27 -17.31 -23.08
N ALA A 9 -19.54 -18.36 -23.85
CA ALA A 9 -19.92 -18.23 -25.23
C ALA A 9 -21.35 -17.66 -25.36
N CYS A 10 -21.56 -16.75 -26.31
CA CYS A 10 -22.89 -16.22 -26.62
C CYS A 10 -23.10 -15.99 -28.13
N PHE A 11 -24.37 -16.00 -28.54
CA PHE A 11 -24.74 -15.73 -29.95
C PHE A 11 -24.76 -14.24 -30.28
N ASP A 12 -25.03 -13.39 -29.29
CA ASP A 12 -25.20 -11.95 -29.44
C ASP A 12 -24.76 -11.28 -28.15
N LEU A 13 -23.69 -10.49 -28.20
CA LEU A 13 -23.14 -9.80 -27.03
C LEU A 13 -24.12 -8.81 -26.44
N VAL A 14 -24.74 -7.96 -27.26
CA VAL A 14 -25.60 -6.86 -26.81
C VAL A 14 -26.82 -7.41 -26.11
N LYS A 15 -27.50 -8.37 -26.76
CA LYS A 15 -28.68 -9.01 -26.17
C LYS A 15 -28.34 -9.80 -24.90
N THR A 16 -27.17 -10.43 -24.85
CA THR A 16 -26.73 -11.14 -23.64
C THR A 16 -26.48 -10.17 -22.49
N LEU A 17 -25.82 -9.05 -22.75
CA LEU A 17 -25.59 -7.99 -21.77
C LEU A 17 -26.90 -7.40 -21.24
N GLU A 18 -27.86 -7.09 -22.13
CA GLU A 18 -29.18 -6.60 -21.73
C GLU A 18 -29.91 -7.58 -20.80
N ASN A 19 -29.88 -8.88 -21.12
CA ASN A 19 -30.47 -9.90 -20.25
C ASN A 19 -29.73 -10.01 -18.92
N MET A 20 -28.39 -9.93 -18.93
CA MET A 20 -27.59 -10.00 -17.70
C MET A 20 -27.85 -8.80 -16.79
N GLN A 21 -27.98 -7.59 -17.35
CA GLN A 21 -28.34 -6.38 -16.60
C GLN A 21 -29.73 -6.46 -15.96
N PHE A 22 -30.65 -7.22 -16.56
CA PHE A 22 -31.97 -7.45 -15.98
C PHE A 22 -31.96 -8.45 -14.81
N VAL A 23 -31.09 -9.45 -14.86
CA VAL A 23 -31.09 -10.58 -13.91
C VAL A 23 -30.06 -10.42 -12.78
N TYR A 24 -28.93 -9.77 -13.06
CA TYR A 24 -27.79 -9.67 -12.17
C TYR A 24 -27.43 -8.22 -11.87
N ASP A 25 -26.84 -8.02 -10.70
CA ASP A 25 -26.29 -6.72 -10.30
C ASP A 25 -24.92 -6.51 -10.97
N ILE A 26 -24.94 -5.88 -12.14
CA ILE A 26 -23.75 -5.60 -12.94
C ILE A 26 -23.03 -4.37 -12.39
N ILE A 27 -21.81 -4.57 -11.89
CA ILE A 27 -20.94 -3.50 -11.38
C ILE A 27 -20.33 -2.70 -12.53
N SER A 28 -19.79 -3.38 -13.55
CA SER A 28 -19.19 -2.73 -14.71
C SER A 28 -19.10 -3.67 -15.91
N VAL A 29 -19.02 -3.07 -17.11
CA VAL A 29 -18.81 -3.75 -18.38
C VAL A 29 -17.68 -3.05 -19.13
N SER A 30 -16.69 -3.78 -19.63
CA SER A 30 -15.64 -3.20 -20.47
C SER A 30 -16.20 -2.80 -21.84
N PRO A 31 -15.50 -1.96 -22.62
CA PRO A 31 -15.82 -1.82 -24.04
C PRO A 31 -15.84 -3.19 -24.74
N ILE A 32 -16.71 -3.33 -25.74
CA ILE A 32 -16.67 -4.49 -26.64
C ILE A 32 -15.45 -4.32 -27.55
N VAL A 33 -14.59 -5.33 -27.55
CA VAL A 33 -13.34 -5.36 -28.33
C VAL A 33 -13.44 -6.44 -29.38
N GLU A 34 -13.08 -6.11 -30.62
CA GLU A 34 -12.86 -7.12 -31.66
C GLU A 34 -11.40 -7.56 -31.64
N ASP A 35 -11.16 -8.86 -31.45
CA ASP A 35 -9.85 -9.47 -31.58
C ASP A 35 -9.73 -10.13 -32.97
N PRO A 36 -9.02 -9.50 -33.93
CA PRO A 36 -8.90 -10.03 -35.28
C PRO A 36 -8.03 -11.28 -35.37
N LEU A 37 -7.11 -11.49 -34.42
CA LEU A 37 -6.23 -12.66 -34.38
C LEU A 37 -7.03 -13.89 -33.95
N GLN A 38 -7.91 -13.70 -32.97
CA GLN A 38 -8.75 -14.76 -32.40
C GLN A 38 -10.11 -14.90 -33.10
N LYS A 39 -10.51 -13.91 -33.92
CA LYS A 39 -11.77 -13.86 -34.67
C LYS A 39 -13.00 -13.90 -33.76
N VAL A 40 -12.92 -13.14 -32.67
CA VAL A 40 -13.98 -12.99 -31.67
C VAL A 40 -14.22 -11.52 -31.35
N SER A 41 -15.44 -11.22 -30.94
CA SER A 41 -15.78 -10.01 -30.21
C SER A 41 -15.99 -10.38 -28.75
N VAL A 42 -15.41 -9.61 -27.84
CA VAL A 42 -15.37 -9.94 -26.42
C VAL A 42 -15.59 -8.72 -25.53
N CYS A 43 -16.13 -8.95 -24.33
CA CYS A 43 -16.15 -7.94 -23.27
C CYS A 43 -16.11 -8.60 -21.89
N LEU A 44 -15.52 -7.92 -20.91
CA LEU A 44 -15.53 -8.31 -19.51
C LEU A 44 -16.74 -7.71 -18.79
N VAL A 45 -17.37 -8.52 -17.96
CA VAL A 45 -18.53 -8.17 -17.14
C VAL A 45 -18.21 -8.48 -15.69
N LYS A 46 -18.22 -7.44 -14.85
CA LYS A 46 -18.07 -7.56 -13.40
C LYS A 46 -19.45 -7.58 -12.76
N ILE A 47 -19.74 -8.65 -12.03
CA ILE A 47 -21.02 -8.90 -11.38
C ILE A 47 -20.81 -8.90 -9.87
N ALA A 48 -21.73 -8.29 -9.11
CA ALA A 48 -21.62 -8.25 -7.65
C ALA A 48 -21.61 -9.67 -7.06
N ASN A 49 -20.61 -9.94 -6.21
CA ASN A 49 -20.42 -11.20 -5.48
C ASN A 49 -20.28 -12.46 -6.36
N LEU A 50 -19.99 -12.32 -7.66
CA LEU A 50 -19.77 -13.43 -8.59
C LEU A 50 -18.42 -13.27 -9.32
N PRO A 51 -17.85 -14.39 -9.83
CA PRO A 51 -16.67 -14.34 -10.67
C PRO A 51 -16.83 -13.40 -11.86
N MET A 52 -15.73 -12.78 -12.29
CA MET A 52 -15.72 -12.00 -13.52
C MET A 52 -16.02 -12.91 -14.72
N VAL A 53 -16.85 -12.40 -15.63
CA VAL A 53 -17.27 -13.13 -16.84
C VAL A 53 -16.70 -12.43 -18.06
N GLU A 54 -16.07 -13.18 -18.95
CA GLU A 54 -15.80 -12.73 -20.31
C GLU A 54 -16.92 -13.26 -21.21
N LEU A 55 -17.66 -12.37 -21.87
CA LEU A 55 -18.59 -12.80 -22.92
C LEU A 55 -17.82 -12.90 -24.23
N VAL A 56 -17.94 -14.04 -24.90
CA VAL A 56 -17.22 -14.36 -26.13
C VAL A 56 -18.21 -14.68 -27.24
N MET A 57 -18.16 -13.90 -28.31
CA MET A 57 -18.95 -14.11 -29.53
C MET A 57 -18.01 -14.25 -30.72
N GLY A 58 -18.23 -15.28 -31.55
CA GLY A 58 -17.47 -15.43 -32.80
C GLY A 58 -17.32 -16.89 -33.22
N LYS A 59 -16.61 -17.08 -34.33
CA LYS A 59 -16.47 -18.39 -34.98
C LYS A 59 -15.91 -19.49 -34.08
N PRO A 60 -14.90 -19.25 -33.20
CA PRO A 60 -14.36 -20.30 -32.34
C PRO A 60 -15.38 -20.92 -31.37
N VAL A 61 -16.37 -20.14 -30.93
CA VAL A 61 -17.36 -20.57 -29.91
C VAL A 61 -18.66 -21.12 -30.50
N GLU A 62 -18.90 -21.00 -31.81
CA GLU A 62 -20.11 -21.51 -32.48
C GLU A 62 -20.31 -23.01 -32.23
N SER A 63 -19.22 -23.78 -32.27
CA SER A 63 -19.28 -25.23 -32.03
C SER A 63 -19.73 -25.56 -30.61
N PHE A 64 -19.31 -24.80 -29.60
CA PHE A 64 -19.72 -24.96 -28.21
C PHE A 64 -21.20 -24.65 -28.03
N LEU A 65 -21.65 -23.52 -28.59
CA LEU A 65 -23.04 -23.11 -28.56
C LEU A 65 -23.96 -24.12 -29.26
N SER A 66 -23.54 -24.69 -30.40
CA SER A 66 -24.31 -25.71 -31.11
C SER A 66 -24.49 -27.02 -30.33
N GLN A 67 -23.61 -27.28 -29.36
CA GLN A 67 -23.67 -28.44 -28.46
C GLN A 67 -24.43 -28.14 -27.16
N GLY A 68 -24.99 -26.93 -27.00
CA GLY A 68 -25.69 -26.50 -25.80
C GLY A 68 -24.77 -26.11 -24.63
N ASN A 69 -23.48 -25.91 -24.89
CA ASN A 69 -22.51 -25.49 -23.88
C ASN A 69 -22.34 -23.97 -23.89
N ALA A 70 -22.45 -23.34 -22.71
CA ALA A 70 -22.24 -21.91 -22.54
C ALA A 70 -20.88 -21.58 -21.91
N ILE A 71 -20.35 -22.44 -21.03
CA ILE A 71 -19.02 -22.24 -20.43
C ILE A 71 -17.97 -22.66 -21.45
N TYR A 72 -17.18 -21.69 -21.91
CA TYR A 72 -16.18 -21.88 -22.95
C TYR A 72 -14.81 -22.19 -22.35
N HIS A 73 -14.32 -21.37 -21.41
CA HIS A 73 -13.05 -21.60 -20.74
C HIS A 73 -13.04 -21.08 -19.30
N MET A 74 -12.08 -21.58 -18.52
CA MET A 74 -11.69 -20.99 -17.24
C MET A 74 -10.31 -20.35 -17.42
N CYS A 75 -10.21 -19.06 -17.14
CA CYS A 75 -8.96 -18.32 -17.30
C CYS A 75 -8.19 -18.24 -15.99
N TYR A 76 -6.89 -18.54 -16.06
CA TYR A 76 -5.97 -18.37 -14.96
C TYR A 76 -4.79 -17.50 -15.37
N GLU A 77 -4.48 -16.55 -14.51
CA GLU A 77 -3.33 -15.69 -14.66
C GLU A 77 -2.04 -16.37 -14.14
N CYS A 78 -0.94 -16.20 -14.87
CA CYS A 78 0.36 -16.79 -14.56
C CYS A 78 1.53 -15.82 -14.81
N ASP A 79 2.64 -15.99 -14.10
CA ASP A 79 3.79 -15.08 -14.22
C ASP A 79 4.65 -15.38 -15.47
N ASP A 80 4.80 -16.65 -15.84
CA ASP A 80 5.47 -17.12 -17.06
C ASP A 80 4.59 -18.14 -17.78
N ILE A 81 4.05 -17.73 -18.94
CA ILE A 81 3.11 -18.56 -19.70
C ILE A 81 3.80 -19.78 -20.33
N GLU A 82 5.08 -19.69 -20.69
CA GLU A 82 5.84 -20.77 -21.31
C GLU A 82 6.18 -21.86 -20.29
N GLN A 83 6.59 -21.44 -19.08
CA GLN A 83 6.80 -22.35 -17.96
C GLN A 83 5.52 -23.08 -17.61
N GLN A 84 4.39 -22.37 -17.54
CA GLN A 84 3.12 -22.96 -17.17
C GLN A 84 2.62 -23.94 -18.25
N ILE A 85 2.76 -23.61 -19.54
CA ILE A 85 2.50 -24.54 -20.64
C ILE A 85 3.33 -25.82 -20.51
N LYS A 86 4.61 -25.71 -20.12
CA LYS A 86 5.46 -26.89 -19.93
C LYS A 86 4.95 -27.79 -18.80
N ILE A 87 4.48 -27.22 -17.70
CA ILE A 87 3.87 -27.97 -16.59
C ILE A 87 2.62 -28.72 -17.07
N HIS A 88 1.72 -28.04 -17.78
CA HIS A 88 0.50 -28.64 -18.33
C HIS A 88 0.78 -29.75 -19.34
N LYS A 89 1.77 -29.56 -20.24
CA LYS A 89 2.20 -30.63 -21.16
C LYS A 89 2.73 -31.85 -20.43
N ASN A 90 3.48 -31.66 -19.35
CA ASN A 90 3.97 -32.77 -18.52
C ASN A 90 2.83 -33.51 -17.80
N ALA A 91 1.72 -32.82 -17.51
CA ALA A 91 0.50 -33.41 -16.96
C ALA A 91 -0.39 -34.08 -18.03
N GLY A 92 -0.01 -34.03 -19.31
CA GLY A 92 -0.75 -34.64 -20.41
C GLY A 92 -1.78 -33.73 -21.09
N ASP A 93 -1.82 -32.45 -20.73
CA ASP A 93 -2.71 -31.47 -21.36
C ASP A 93 -2.21 -31.07 -22.77
N ILE A 94 -3.15 -30.69 -23.64
CA ILE A 94 -2.87 -30.38 -25.04
C ILE A 94 -2.98 -28.86 -25.25
N VAL A 95 -1.93 -28.22 -25.76
CA VAL A 95 -1.99 -26.81 -26.16
C VAL A 95 -2.82 -26.68 -27.45
N ILE A 96 -3.98 -26.03 -27.35
CA ILE A 96 -4.89 -25.72 -28.47
C ILE A 96 -4.38 -24.49 -29.23
N GLN A 97 -3.99 -23.46 -28.47
CA GLN A 97 -3.48 -22.20 -29.00
C GLN A 97 -2.21 -21.82 -28.23
N LYS A 98 -1.14 -21.56 -28.96
CA LYS A 98 0.13 -21.08 -28.39
C LYS A 98 -0.03 -19.64 -27.86
N PRO A 99 0.87 -19.16 -26.99
CA PRO A 99 0.87 -17.78 -26.51
C PRO A 99 0.74 -16.77 -27.66
N THR A 100 -0.34 -16.01 -27.66
CA THR A 100 -0.63 -14.95 -28.63
C THR A 100 -1.13 -13.70 -27.91
N PRO A 101 -0.74 -12.49 -28.32
CA PRO A 101 -1.29 -11.25 -27.76
C PRO A 101 -2.82 -11.20 -27.91
N ALA A 102 -3.52 -10.80 -26.85
CA ALA A 102 -4.97 -10.59 -26.85
C ALA A 102 -5.31 -9.11 -26.67
N VAL A 103 -6.21 -8.59 -27.52
CA VAL A 103 -6.55 -7.15 -27.52
C VAL A 103 -7.30 -6.76 -26.24
N LEU A 104 -8.19 -7.62 -25.75
CA LEU A 104 -8.96 -7.39 -24.52
C LEU A 104 -8.08 -7.17 -23.28
N PHE A 105 -6.89 -7.78 -23.28
CA PHE A 105 -5.93 -7.72 -22.18
C PHE A 105 -4.72 -6.84 -22.53
N GLU A 106 -4.93 -5.78 -23.31
CA GLU A 106 -3.91 -4.77 -23.62
C GLU A 106 -2.63 -5.36 -24.25
N GLY A 107 -2.76 -6.44 -25.02
CA GLY A 107 -1.64 -7.11 -25.70
C GLY A 107 -0.90 -8.15 -24.86
N ARG A 108 -1.34 -8.42 -23.62
CA ARG A 108 -0.86 -9.56 -22.84
C ARG A 108 -1.06 -10.87 -23.60
N ARG A 109 -0.15 -11.83 -23.40
CA ARG A 109 -0.20 -13.12 -24.09
C ARG A 109 -1.21 -14.05 -23.43
N VAL A 110 -2.04 -14.69 -24.26
CA VAL A 110 -2.95 -15.77 -23.86
C VAL A 110 -2.63 -17.06 -24.59
N ALA A 111 -2.84 -18.19 -23.92
CA ALA A 111 -2.72 -19.52 -24.50
C ALA A 111 -3.87 -20.41 -24.05
N PHE A 112 -4.42 -21.21 -24.95
CA PHE A 112 -5.53 -22.12 -24.65
C PHE A 112 -5.04 -23.57 -24.58
N LEU A 113 -5.44 -24.28 -23.54
CA LEU A 113 -5.10 -25.68 -23.31
C LEU A 113 -6.37 -26.51 -23.12
N LYS A 114 -6.39 -27.70 -23.72
CA LYS A 114 -7.38 -28.73 -23.46
C LYS A 114 -6.90 -29.60 -22.32
N THR A 115 -7.65 -29.61 -21.24
CA THR A 115 -7.39 -30.43 -20.05
C THR A 115 -8.51 -31.43 -19.82
N GLN A 116 -8.38 -32.28 -18.80
CA GLN A 116 -9.47 -33.17 -18.38
C GLN A 116 -10.69 -32.41 -17.81
N LEU A 117 -10.49 -31.18 -17.34
CA LEU A 117 -11.55 -30.34 -16.75
C LEU A 117 -12.25 -29.44 -17.79
N GLY A 118 -11.82 -29.49 -19.05
CA GLY A 118 -12.28 -28.60 -20.12
C GLY A 118 -11.16 -27.70 -20.64
N ILE A 119 -11.54 -26.59 -21.25
CA ILE A 119 -10.58 -25.63 -21.79
C ILE A 119 -10.13 -24.68 -20.68
N ILE A 120 -8.82 -24.54 -20.53
CA ILE A 120 -8.19 -23.55 -19.69
C ILE A 120 -7.53 -22.50 -20.59
N GLU A 121 -7.72 -21.23 -20.27
CA GLU A 121 -6.94 -20.13 -20.80
C GLU A 121 -5.87 -19.75 -19.77
N LEU A 122 -4.62 -19.65 -20.22
CA LEU A 122 -3.54 -19.03 -19.45
C LEU A 122 -3.38 -17.60 -19.93
N LEU A 123 -3.41 -16.66 -19.01
CA LEU A 123 -3.15 -15.25 -19.25
C LEU A 123 -1.85 -14.86 -18.56
N GLU A 124 -0.89 -14.32 -19.31
CA GLU A 124 0.39 -13.89 -18.72
C GLU A 124 0.23 -12.55 -17.99
N LYS A 125 0.83 -12.40 -16.80
CA LYS A 125 0.90 -11.11 -16.09
C LYS A 125 1.70 -10.08 -16.90
N TYR A 126 1.42 -8.81 -16.64
CA TYR A 126 2.32 -7.73 -17.06
C TYR A 126 3.66 -7.90 -16.34
N THR A 127 4.68 -8.36 -17.04
CA THR A 127 6.08 -8.19 -16.64
C THR A 127 6.62 -6.93 -17.33
N PRO A 128 7.29 -6.01 -16.63
CA PRO A 128 7.82 -4.78 -17.23
C PRO A 128 8.96 -4.98 -18.27
N ASP A 129 9.21 -6.19 -18.75
CA ASP A 129 10.43 -6.53 -19.47
C ASP A 129 10.16 -7.35 -20.74
N HIS A 130 10.00 -6.68 -21.87
CA HIS A 130 10.54 -7.20 -23.13
C HIS A 130 12.02 -6.85 -23.22
N VAL A 131 12.82 -7.44 -22.31
CA VAL A 131 14.25 -7.61 -22.54
C VAL A 131 14.42 -9.03 -23.07
N THR A 132 14.83 -9.12 -24.33
CA THR A 132 15.39 -10.31 -24.95
C THR A 132 16.31 -11.01 -23.94
N ILE A 133 16.00 -12.24 -23.55
CA ILE A 133 16.92 -13.07 -22.76
C ILE A 133 18.11 -13.41 -23.67
N HIS A 134 19.09 -12.52 -23.71
CA HIS A 134 20.47 -12.92 -23.84
C HIS A 134 20.95 -13.24 -22.44
N ASN A 135 21.32 -14.52 -22.24
CA ASN A 135 22.02 -15.01 -21.06
C ASN A 135 23.30 -14.21 -20.86
N GLU A 136 23.27 -13.17 -20.05
CA GLU A 136 24.44 -12.60 -19.39
C GLU A 136 24.08 -12.25 -17.95
N GLN A 137 24.70 -13.01 -17.04
CA GLN A 137 24.89 -12.78 -15.61
C GLN A 137 24.31 -11.46 -15.06
N ASP A 138 23.02 -11.46 -14.72
CA ASP A 138 22.43 -10.44 -13.86
C ASP A 138 22.85 -10.76 -12.41
N THR A 139 24.05 -10.32 -12.03
CA THR A 139 24.35 -10.01 -10.63
C THR A 139 23.76 -8.64 -10.32
N LYS A 140 22.44 -8.56 -10.21
CA LYS A 140 21.77 -7.44 -9.55
C LYS A 140 21.49 -7.89 -8.13
N GLU A 141 22.05 -7.19 -7.15
CA GLU A 141 21.75 -7.41 -5.74
C GLU A 141 20.22 -7.27 -5.54
N GLU A 142 19.51 -8.39 -5.48
CA GLU A 142 18.16 -8.43 -4.92
C GLU A 142 18.28 -7.88 -3.49
N LYS A 143 17.61 -6.76 -3.20
CA LYS A 143 17.52 -6.26 -1.83
C LYS A 143 17.07 -7.42 -0.94
N ASP A 144 17.85 -7.73 0.09
CA ASP A 144 17.51 -8.80 1.04
C ASP A 144 16.02 -8.67 1.46
N PRO A 145 15.25 -9.75 1.41
CA PRO A 145 13.83 -9.69 1.75
C PRO A 145 13.68 -9.21 3.19
N LEU A 146 12.69 -8.35 3.42
CA LEU A 146 12.40 -7.85 4.76
C LEU A 146 11.84 -9.01 5.60
N ILE A 147 12.54 -9.39 6.68
CA ILE A 147 12.13 -10.48 7.56
C ILE A 147 11.42 -9.90 8.79
N ALA A 148 10.22 -10.41 9.09
CA ALA A 148 9.48 -10.08 10.30
C ALA A 148 9.00 -11.34 11.04
N ASN A 149 9.62 -11.61 12.19
CA ASN A 149 9.20 -12.67 13.10
C ASN A 149 8.42 -12.05 14.25
N PHE A 150 7.16 -12.43 14.40
CA PHE A 150 6.29 -11.80 15.39
C PHE A 150 5.27 -12.76 15.98
N THR A 151 4.84 -12.45 17.19
CA THR A 151 3.78 -13.16 17.91
C THR A 151 2.54 -12.29 17.98
N VAL A 152 1.38 -12.85 17.64
CA VAL A 152 0.09 -12.18 17.77
C VAL A 152 -0.58 -12.62 19.07
N LEU A 153 -0.86 -11.66 19.93
CA LEU A 153 -1.60 -11.79 21.18
C LEU A 153 -2.91 -11.00 21.02
N SER A 154 -4.04 -11.54 21.46
CA SER A 154 -5.33 -10.87 21.23
C SER A 154 -6.36 -11.20 22.31
N THR A 155 -7.33 -10.29 22.50
CA THR A 155 -8.51 -10.52 23.36
C THR A 155 -9.59 -11.35 22.66
N PHE A 156 -9.55 -11.41 21.34
CA PHE A 156 -10.40 -12.24 20.49
C PHE A 156 -9.59 -13.29 19.72
N SER A 157 -10.25 -14.22 19.02
CA SER A 157 -9.60 -15.22 18.19
C SER A 157 -9.00 -14.62 16.92
N ALA A 158 -7.67 -14.45 16.91
CA ALA A 158 -6.93 -13.89 15.78
C ALA A 158 -6.50 -14.94 14.74
N SER A 159 -6.75 -16.24 14.96
CA SER A 159 -6.36 -17.32 14.02
C SER A 159 -6.77 -17.09 12.55
N PRO A 160 -7.95 -16.51 12.25
CA PRO A 160 -8.36 -16.21 10.87
C PRO A 160 -7.46 -15.19 10.14
N LEU A 161 -6.62 -14.43 10.84
CA LEU A 161 -5.70 -13.47 10.20
C LEU A 161 -4.56 -14.16 9.46
N LEU A 162 -4.17 -15.38 9.86
CA LEU A 162 -2.97 -16.05 9.35
C LEU A 162 -2.95 -16.18 7.82
N PRO A 163 -4.00 -16.71 7.14
CA PRO A 163 -3.98 -16.83 5.68
C PRO A 163 -3.87 -15.48 4.97
N ILE A 164 -4.47 -14.43 5.53
CA ILE A 164 -4.46 -13.08 4.96
C ILE A 164 -3.08 -12.44 5.13
N LEU A 165 -2.50 -12.53 6.33
CA LEU A 165 -1.14 -12.09 6.60
C LEU A 165 -0.14 -12.76 5.65
N THR A 166 -0.24 -14.07 5.46
CA THR A 166 0.64 -14.81 4.55
C THR A 166 0.45 -14.35 3.10
N TYR A 167 -0.78 -14.22 2.63
CA TYR A 167 -1.08 -13.77 1.27
C TYR A 167 -0.55 -12.35 1.01
N MET A 168 -0.82 -11.42 1.91
CA MET A 168 -0.37 -10.03 1.76
C MET A 168 1.15 -9.91 1.86
N ALA A 169 1.79 -10.67 2.75
CA ALA A 169 3.24 -10.68 2.88
C ALA A 169 3.92 -11.17 1.59
N ASP A 170 3.39 -12.21 0.95
CA ASP A 170 3.88 -12.70 -0.33
C ASP A 170 3.79 -11.63 -1.42
N MET A 171 2.62 -10.96 -1.53
CA MET A 171 2.42 -9.84 -2.45
C MET A 171 3.40 -8.68 -2.23
N LEU A 172 3.84 -8.48 -0.99
CA LEU A 172 4.77 -7.42 -0.58
C LEU A 172 6.23 -7.88 -0.54
N ARG A 173 6.53 -9.14 -0.87
CA ARG A 173 7.86 -9.76 -0.74
C ARG A 173 8.42 -9.66 0.68
N LEU A 174 7.55 -9.72 1.68
CA LEU A 174 7.90 -9.78 3.10
C LEU A 174 7.98 -11.24 3.53
N VAL A 175 9.08 -11.62 4.19
CA VAL A 175 9.22 -12.94 4.78
C VAL A 175 8.73 -12.86 6.22
N ILE A 176 7.55 -13.41 6.48
CA ILE A 176 6.93 -13.37 7.81
C ILE A 176 6.90 -14.74 8.48
N SER A 177 7.06 -14.76 9.81
CA SER A 177 6.84 -15.95 10.65
C SER A 177 5.89 -15.63 11.80
N PRO A 178 4.58 -15.45 11.52
CA PRO A 178 3.58 -15.15 12.55
C PRO A 178 3.31 -16.36 13.45
N HIS A 179 3.35 -16.16 14.77
CA HIS A 179 2.87 -17.12 15.76
C HIS A 179 1.64 -16.57 16.48
N ILE A 180 0.47 -17.17 16.24
CA ILE A 180 -0.79 -16.71 16.85
C ILE A 180 -1.03 -17.49 18.15
N VAL A 181 -1.15 -16.78 19.26
CA VAL A 181 -1.46 -17.34 20.58
C VAL A 181 -2.98 -17.42 20.75
N ALA A 182 -3.45 -18.37 21.56
CA ALA A 182 -4.85 -18.43 21.96
C ALA A 182 -5.26 -17.12 22.68
N HIS A 183 -6.52 -16.71 22.48
CA HIS A 183 -7.06 -15.47 23.04
C HIS A 183 -7.03 -15.45 24.58
N ASP A 184 -7.07 -14.25 25.16
CA ASP A 184 -7.05 -13.97 26.61
C ASP A 184 -5.77 -14.39 27.35
N GLN A 185 -4.69 -14.68 26.64
CA GLN A 185 -3.41 -15.06 27.23
C GLN A 185 -2.37 -13.92 27.23
N ILE A 186 -2.76 -12.70 26.85
CA ILE A 186 -1.85 -11.56 26.63
C ILE A 186 -0.91 -11.33 27.82
N THR A 187 -1.45 -10.99 29.00
CA THR A 187 -0.66 -10.67 30.20
C THR A 187 0.22 -11.84 30.63
N SER A 188 -0.34 -13.07 30.63
CA SER A 188 0.41 -14.27 31.01
C SER A 188 1.57 -14.56 30.07
N HIS A 189 1.41 -14.30 28.76
CA HIS A 189 2.43 -14.48 27.75
C HIS A 189 3.56 -13.47 27.93
N LEU A 190 3.22 -12.17 28.06
CA LEU A 190 4.19 -11.08 28.25
C LEU A 190 5.03 -11.25 29.52
N LEU A 191 4.46 -11.85 30.58
CA LEU A 191 5.16 -12.10 31.84
C LEU A 191 5.92 -13.43 31.89
N SER A 192 5.73 -14.32 30.90
CA SER A 192 6.32 -15.65 30.94
C SER A 192 7.83 -15.64 30.67
N GLN A 193 8.61 -16.21 31.60
CA GLN A 193 10.07 -16.22 31.52
C GLN A 193 10.64 -17.14 30.44
N SER A 194 9.91 -18.18 30.03
CA SER A 194 10.35 -19.12 28.99
C SER A 194 10.33 -18.50 27.59
N LEU A 195 9.44 -17.54 27.34
CA LEU A 195 9.25 -16.88 26.06
C LEU A 195 10.12 -15.62 25.87
N GLN A 196 10.77 -15.14 26.94
CA GLN A 196 11.72 -14.01 26.93
C GLN A 196 13.03 -14.30 26.15
N SER A 197 13.19 -15.51 25.63
CA SER A 197 14.35 -15.91 24.80
C SER A 197 14.11 -15.79 23.29
N ASN A 198 12.86 -15.61 22.86
CA ASN A 198 12.52 -15.41 21.45
C ASN A 198 12.45 -13.91 21.15
N ASN A 199 13.40 -13.41 20.35
CA ASN A 199 13.46 -12.02 19.86
C ASN A 199 12.36 -11.69 18.81
N ASN A 200 11.14 -12.19 19.02
CA ASN A 200 10.01 -11.89 18.14
C ASN A 200 9.33 -10.59 18.61
N ASP A 201 8.94 -9.76 17.64
CA ASP A 201 8.08 -8.62 17.94
C ASP A 201 6.73 -9.10 18.48
N GLN A 202 6.12 -8.35 19.38
CA GLN A 202 4.80 -8.66 19.93
C GLN A 202 3.77 -7.77 19.28
N ILE A 203 2.66 -8.36 18.83
CA ILE A 203 1.52 -7.66 18.28
C ILE A 203 0.33 -7.96 19.16
N VAL A 204 -0.09 -6.98 19.95
CA VAL A 204 -1.24 -7.07 20.84
C VAL A 204 -2.45 -6.45 20.15
N LEU A 205 -3.45 -7.26 19.82
CA LEU A 205 -4.72 -6.83 19.27
C LEU A 205 -5.72 -6.73 20.42
N LEU A 206 -6.00 -5.49 20.83
CA LEU A 206 -6.80 -5.19 22.00
C LEU A 206 -8.18 -4.67 21.58
N ARG A 207 -9.25 -5.40 21.87
CA ARG A 207 -10.62 -4.91 21.79
C ARG A 207 -11.20 -4.85 23.20
N LEU A 208 -11.62 -3.65 23.64
CA LEU A 208 -12.05 -3.44 25.04
C LEU A 208 -13.31 -4.22 25.41
N GLU A 209 -14.23 -4.36 24.46
CA GLU A 209 -15.50 -5.07 24.65
C GLU A 209 -15.30 -6.53 25.08
N ASP A 210 -14.18 -7.17 24.73
CA ASP A 210 -13.91 -8.57 25.07
C ASP A 210 -13.66 -8.78 26.59
N TRP A 211 -13.35 -7.71 27.32
CA TRP A 211 -13.18 -7.73 28.78
C TRP A 211 -14.45 -7.40 29.56
N ASP A 212 -15.53 -7.06 28.86
CA ASP A 212 -16.85 -6.94 29.46
C ASP A 212 -17.43 -8.33 29.71
N THR A 213 -17.16 -8.85 30.91
CA THR A 213 -17.52 -10.22 31.31
C THR A 213 -18.87 -10.31 32.03
N ASN A 214 -19.49 -9.16 32.37
CA ASN A 214 -20.72 -9.12 33.15
C ASN A 214 -21.67 -8.06 32.58
N PHE A 215 -22.72 -8.50 31.89
CA PHE A 215 -23.92 -7.71 31.56
C PHE A 215 -24.75 -7.31 32.81
N ASP A 216 -24.16 -7.31 34.01
CA ASP A 216 -24.79 -6.71 35.17
C ASP A 216 -24.58 -5.20 35.06
N ASN A 217 -25.68 -4.45 34.93
CA ASN A 217 -25.79 -3.01 34.66
C ASN A 217 -25.10 -2.06 35.68
N ASP A 218 -24.11 -2.52 36.47
CA ASP A 218 -23.33 -1.66 37.35
C ASP A 218 -22.09 -1.09 36.63
N ALA A 219 -22.26 0.14 36.17
CA ALA A 219 -21.22 0.97 35.58
C ALA A 219 -19.91 1.03 36.38
N ALA A 220 -20.00 1.04 37.72
CA ALA A 220 -18.81 1.14 38.56
C ALA A 220 -17.98 -0.15 38.51
N SER A 221 -18.64 -1.30 38.38
CA SER A 221 -18.00 -2.61 38.27
C SER A 221 -17.28 -2.79 36.93
N LEU A 222 -17.94 -2.41 35.82
CA LEU A 222 -17.34 -2.45 34.49
C LEU A 222 -16.11 -1.54 34.39
N SER A 223 -16.24 -0.28 34.83
CA SER A 223 -15.12 0.68 34.85
C SER A 223 -13.94 0.15 35.65
N LYS A 224 -14.18 -0.37 36.87
CA LYS A 224 -13.11 -0.94 37.72
C LYS A 224 -12.43 -2.13 37.06
N THR A 225 -13.18 -2.99 36.38
CA THR A 225 -12.66 -4.18 35.70
C THR A 225 -11.76 -3.79 34.53
N LEU A 226 -12.23 -2.92 33.65
CA LEU A 226 -11.48 -2.48 32.47
C LEU A 226 -10.22 -1.70 32.86
N HIS A 227 -10.30 -0.80 33.84
CA HIS A 227 -9.12 -0.12 34.39
C HIS A 227 -8.08 -1.11 34.95
N GLY A 228 -8.54 -2.14 35.68
CA GLY A 228 -7.67 -3.19 36.22
C GLY A 228 -6.95 -3.97 35.13
N GLN A 229 -7.67 -4.39 34.08
CA GLN A 229 -7.09 -5.13 32.95
C GLN A 229 -6.07 -4.29 32.17
N ILE A 230 -6.40 -3.02 31.88
CA ILE A 230 -5.48 -2.10 31.20
C ILE A 230 -4.23 -1.83 32.03
N THR A 231 -4.39 -1.62 33.33
CA THR A 231 -3.24 -1.42 34.23
C THR A 231 -2.35 -2.67 34.22
N SER A 232 -2.95 -3.86 34.26
CA SER A 232 -2.21 -5.13 34.18
C SER A 232 -1.48 -5.30 32.86
N LEU A 233 -2.13 -5.02 31.72
CA LEU A 233 -1.53 -5.06 30.39
C LEU A 233 -0.36 -4.06 30.29
N TYR A 234 -0.54 -2.84 30.77
CA TYR A 234 0.50 -1.81 30.77
C TYR A 234 1.75 -2.30 31.55
N GLN A 235 1.57 -2.81 32.77
CA GLN A 235 2.67 -3.31 33.60
C GLN A 235 3.37 -4.52 32.98
N ALA A 236 2.61 -5.45 32.39
CA ALA A 236 3.17 -6.59 31.67
C ALA A 236 3.98 -6.14 30.44
N THR A 237 3.47 -5.16 29.69
CA THR A 237 4.17 -4.59 28.53
C THR A 237 5.48 -3.93 28.93
N LEU A 238 5.47 -3.10 30.00
CA LEU A 238 6.70 -2.48 30.51
C LEU A 238 7.72 -3.53 30.97
N THR A 239 7.27 -4.55 31.70
CA THR A 239 8.13 -5.62 32.17
C THR A 239 8.74 -6.38 31.00
N TRP A 240 7.96 -6.67 29.95
CA TRP A 240 8.45 -7.33 28.76
C TRP A 240 9.50 -6.47 28.03
N VAL A 241 9.23 -5.19 27.82
CA VAL A 241 10.17 -4.25 27.15
C VAL A 241 11.48 -4.06 27.93
N GLN A 242 11.45 -4.10 29.26
CA GLN A 242 12.68 -4.02 30.06
C GLN A 242 13.60 -5.23 29.86
N ASN A 243 13.04 -6.38 29.49
CA ASN A 243 13.77 -7.64 29.37
C ASN A 243 14.03 -8.05 27.92
N ASN A 244 13.48 -7.33 26.93
CA ASN A 244 13.54 -7.68 25.51
C ASN A 244 13.90 -6.45 24.65
N HIS A 245 14.64 -6.69 23.57
CA HIS A 245 15.03 -5.64 22.61
C HIS A 245 14.09 -5.54 21.40
N SER A 246 13.06 -6.40 21.32
CA SER A 246 12.12 -6.44 20.20
C SER A 246 10.97 -5.44 20.42
N THR A 247 10.26 -5.08 19.35
CA THR A 247 9.18 -4.10 19.44
C THR A 247 7.90 -4.73 19.97
N CYS A 248 7.13 -3.99 20.78
CA CYS A 248 5.76 -4.32 21.13
C CYS A 248 4.80 -3.33 20.46
N ILE A 249 3.93 -3.82 19.59
CA ILE A 249 2.91 -3.04 18.88
C ILE A 249 1.57 -3.38 19.51
N ILE A 250 0.88 -2.38 20.04
CA ILE A 250 -0.46 -2.50 20.60
C ILE A 250 -1.43 -1.83 19.63
N ILE A 251 -2.25 -2.64 18.97
CA ILE A 251 -3.31 -2.18 18.07
C ILE A 251 -4.62 -2.18 18.86
N PHE A 252 -5.16 -0.99 19.07
CA PHE A 252 -6.47 -0.78 19.64
C PHE A 252 -7.52 -1.01 18.56
N CYS A 253 -8.22 -2.14 18.67
CA CYS A 253 -9.15 -2.65 17.69
C CYS A 253 -10.56 -2.13 17.97
N PRO A 254 -11.38 -1.91 16.92
CA PRO A 254 -12.68 -1.27 17.08
C PRO A 254 -13.65 -2.21 17.82
N SER A 255 -14.41 -1.65 18.76
CA SER A 255 -15.54 -2.32 19.43
C SER A 255 -16.81 -2.22 18.58
N THR A 256 -17.79 -3.08 18.83
CA THR A 256 -19.04 -3.09 18.07
C THR A 256 -19.81 -1.78 18.20
N PRO A 257 -20.66 -1.44 17.20
CA PRO A 257 -21.57 -0.31 17.33
C PRO A 257 -22.50 -0.45 18.56
N GLU A 258 -22.90 -1.67 18.93
CA GLU A 258 -23.68 -1.87 20.15
C GLU A 258 -22.93 -1.43 21.41
N PHE A 259 -21.65 -1.77 21.52
CA PHE A 259 -20.80 -1.37 22.65
C PHE A 259 -20.54 0.14 22.66
N ILE A 260 -20.25 0.74 21.50
CA ILE A 260 -19.96 2.18 21.40
C ILE A 260 -21.21 3.05 21.58
N ASN A 261 -22.41 2.55 21.25
CA ASN A 261 -23.65 3.31 21.42
C ASN A 261 -24.17 3.29 22.86
N ASP A 262 -23.68 2.39 23.72
CA ASP A 262 -23.92 2.49 25.15
C ASP A 262 -23.12 3.66 25.72
N LYS A 263 -23.83 4.64 26.30
CA LYS A 263 -23.22 5.91 26.71
C LYS A 263 -22.07 5.72 27.71
N LEU A 264 -22.21 4.79 28.64
CA LEU A 264 -21.19 4.54 29.64
C LEU A 264 -19.96 3.87 29.02
N SER A 265 -20.19 2.85 28.21
CA SER A 265 -19.15 2.12 27.49
C SER A 265 -18.38 3.03 26.53
N ALA A 266 -19.05 3.99 25.89
CA ALA A 266 -18.44 5.01 25.04
C ALA A 266 -17.51 5.96 25.82
N GLU A 267 -17.99 6.53 26.93
CA GLU A 267 -17.21 7.43 27.79
C GLU A 267 -15.94 6.71 28.29
N LEU A 268 -16.10 5.47 28.75
CA LEU A 268 -15.00 4.65 29.24
C LEU A 268 -14.04 4.22 28.12
N TYR A 269 -14.55 3.87 26.94
CA TYR A 269 -13.74 3.55 25.75
C TYR A 269 -12.82 4.72 25.40
N HIS A 270 -13.35 5.94 25.38
CA HIS A 270 -12.56 7.14 25.10
C HIS A 270 -11.54 7.44 26.19
N GLU A 271 -11.92 7.35 27.47
CA GLU A 271 -11.02 7.56 28.62
C GLU A 271 -9.83 6.59 28.58
N LEU A 272 -10.11 5.31 28.43
CA LEU A 272 -9.10 4.25 28.46
C LEU A 272 -8.18 4.27 27.25
N LYS A 273 -8.72 4.61 26.08
CA LYS A 273 -7.94 4.85 24.86
C LYS A 273 -6.96 5.99 25.05
N GLN A 274 -7.39 7.11 25.64
CA GLN A 274 -6.52 8.25 25.96
C GLN A 274 -5.45 7.89 26.99
N TYR A 275 -5.81 7.13 28.02
CA TYR A 275 -4.87 6.65 29.03
C TYR A 275 -3.77 5.78 28.42
N LEU A 276 -4.13 4.76 27.63
CA LEU A 276 -3.18 3.88 26.96
C LEU A 276 -2.26 4.64 26.00
N SER A 277 -2.83 5.51 25.16
CA SER A 277 -2.05 6.35 24.25
C SER A 277 -1.04 7.21 25.02
N SER A 278 -1.47 7.92 26.06
CA SER A 278 -0.61 8.79 26.85
C SER A 278 0.50 8.04 27.60
N ALA A 279 0.17 6.85 28.14
CA ALA A 279 1.12 6.05 28.92
C ALA A 279 2.19 5.37 28.04
N LEU A 280 1.82 4.98 26.82
CA LEU A 280 2.69 4.21 25.92
C LEU A 280 3.51 5.06 24.94
N ASN A 281 3.05 6.28 24.62
CA ASN A 281 3.71 7.16 23.63
C ASN A 281 5.13 7.62 24.00
N ASN A 282 5.57 7.43 25.24
CA ASN A 282 6.92 7.83 25.69
C ASN A 282 8.01 6.77 25.42
N SER A 283 7.68 5.60 24.89
CA SER A 283 8.64 4.54 24.60
C SER A 283 8.90 4.39 23.11
N LYS A 284 10.17 4.32 22.69
CA LYS A 284 10.53 3.98 21.29
C LYS A 284 10.27 2.50 20.95
N VAL A 285 10.13 1.65 21.97
CA VAL A 285 9.99 0.19 21.82
C VAL A 285 8.52 -0.23 21.83
N ILE A 286 7.62 0.62 22.34
CA ILE A 286 6.18 0.37 22.35
C ILE A 286 5.52 1.30 21.35
N GLN A 287 4.75 0.73 20.42
CA GLN A 287 3.93 1.51 19.51
C GLN A 287 2.46 1.27 19.81
N PHE A 288 1.73 2.33 20.16
CA PHE A 288 0.29 2.30 20.26
C PHE A 288 -0.33 2.78 18.95
N ILE A 289 -1.25 2.00 18.39
CA ILE A 289 -1.91 2.28 17.12
C ILE A 289 -3.40 2.17 17.32
N ASP A 290 -4.11 3.25 17.01
CA ASP A 290 -5.55 3.23 16.92
C ASP A 290 -6.00 2.80 15.52
N PHE A 291 -6.72 1.67 15.45
CA PHE A 291 -7.25 1.17 14.18
C PHE A 291 -8.17 2.19 13.52
N GLU A 292 -9.03 2.84 14.29
CA GLU A 292 -10.00 3.78 13.74
C GLU A 292 -9.26 4.97 13.12
N GLU A 293 -8.37 5.65 13.85
CA GLU A 293 -7.58 6.77 13.33
C GLU A 293 -6.82 6.41 12.04
N LYS A 294 -6.28 5.18 11.98
CA LYS A 294 -5.48 4.74 10.83
C LYS A 294 -6.29 4.28 9.63
N VAL A 295 -7.54 3.89 9.78
CA VAL A 295 -8.37 3.31 8.69
C VAL A 295 -9.55 4.23 8.30
N LEU A 296 -9.96 5.18 9.16
CA LEU A 296 -11.13 6.09 9.01
C LEU A 296 -11.15 6.94 7.73
N LEU A 297 -10.02 7.12 7.05
CA LEU A 297 -9.98 7.89 5.79
C LEU A 297 -10.56 7.12 4.59
N ARG A 298 -10.97 5.86 4.79
CA ARG A 298 -11.65 5.03 3.79
C ARG A 298 -13.14 4.95 4.09
N GLU A 299 -13.99 4.86 3.06
CA GLU A 299 -15.37 4.41 3.25
C GLU A 299 -15.36 2.92 3.63
N ILE A 300 -15.22 2.65 4.92
CA ILE A 300 -15.16 1.28 5.44
C ILE A 300 -16.58 0.73 5.47
N GLY A 301 -16.82 -0.34 4.71
CA GLY A 301 -18.05 -1.15 4.84
C GLY A 301 -18.17 -1.82 6.21
N ASN A 302 -19.20 -2.63 6.45
CA ASN A 302 -19.34 -3.31 7.74
C ASN A 302 -18.17 -4.30 8.00
N ILE A 303 -17.38 -4.01 9.04
CA ILE A 303 -16.26 -4.84 9.47
C ILE A 303 -16.61 -5.84 10.57
N PHE A 304 -17.82 -5.80 11.14
CA PHE A 304 -18.20 -6.63 12.28
C PHE A 304 -18.99 -7.88 11.87
N ASP A 305 -18.61 -9.03 12.42
CA ASP A 305 -19.31 -10.31 12.31
C ASP A 305 -19.84 -10.74 13.69
N LEU A 306 -21.00 -10.20 14.08
CA LEU A 306 -21.62 -10.45 15.38
C LEU A 306 -21.96 -11.93 15.61
N PHE A 307 -22.20 -12.70 14.53
CA PHE A 307 -22.52 -14.12 14.65
C PHE A 307 -21.27 -14.93 15.00
N MET A 308 -20.19 -14.74 14.25
CA MET A 308 -18.93 -15.42 14.51
C MET A 308 -18.27 -14.95 15.80
N ASP A 309 -18.50 -13.70 16.22
CA ASP A 309 -18.03 -13.19 17.50
C ASP A 309 -18.63 -13.99 18.67
N ARG A 310 -19.96 -14.12 18.72
CA ARG A 310 -20.64 -14.89 19.77
C ARG A 310 -20.29 -16.36 19.76
N LYS A 311 -20.05 -16.93 18.57
CA LYS A 311 -19.84 -18.37 18.40
C LYS A 311 -18.39 -18.80 18.66
N ALA A 312 -17.42 -17.99 18.25
CA ALA A 312 -16.01 -18.36 18.19
C ALA A 312 -15.05 -17.22 18.57
N ARG A 313 -15.56 -16.09 19.07
CA ARG A 313 -14.80 -14.86 19.32
C ARG A 313 -14.02 -14.39 18.10
N VAL A 314 -14.64 -14.45 16.91
CA VAL A 314 -14.09 -13.89 15.69
C VAL A 314 -14.93 -12.66 15.33
N PRO A 315 -14.55 -11.46 15.79
CA PRO A 315 -15.43 -10.29 15.73
C PRO A 315 -15.49 -9.60 14.39
N TYR A 316 -14.52 -9.87 13.52
CA TYR A 316 -14.38 -9.13 12.27
C TYR A 316 -14.73 -9.99 11.06
N THR A 317 -15.43 -9.38 10.10
CA THR A 317 -15.65 -9.94 8.76
C THR A 317 -14.32 -10.12 8.04
N LEU A 318 -14.31 -10.80 6.88
CA LEU A 318 -13.13 -10.90 6.03
C LEU A 318 -12.55 -9.51 5.68
N LEU A 319 -13.40 -8.51 5.47
CA LEU A 319 -12.99 -7.13 5.21
C LEU A 319 -12.28 -6.51 6.42
N GLY A 320 -12.83 -6.68 7.63
CA GLY A 320 -12.19 -6.20 8.86
C GLY A 320 -10.86 -6.91 9.14
N GLN A 321 -10.81 -8.22 8.90
CA GLN A 321 -9.59 -9.02 9.01
C GLN A 321 -8.52 -8.58 8.00
N PHE A 322 -8.92 -8.19 6.79
CA PHE A 322 -8.02 -7.62 5.78
C PHE A 322 -7.41 -6.30 6.25
N TYR A 323 -8.22 -5.35 6.71
CA TYR A 323 -7.70 -4.07 7.21
C TYR A 323 -6.79 -4.24 8.43
N LEU A 324 -7.12 -5.18 9.33
CA LEU A 324 -6.28 -5.45 10.49
C LEU A 324 -4.94 -6.08 10.08
N SER A 325 -4.96 -6.99 9.12
CA SER A 325 -3.74 -7.61 8.55
C SER A 325 -2.88 -6.58 7.80
N GLU A 326 -3.52 -5.68 7.04
CA GLU A 326 -2.85 -4.54 6.38
C GLU A 326 -2.15 -3.67 7.41
N LEU A 327 -2.86 -3.27 8.47
CA LEU A 327 -2.31 -2.41 9.52
C LEU A 327 -1.11 -3.06 10.21
N ILE A 328 -1.21 -4.35 10.55
CA ILE A 328 -0.11 -5.14 11.12
C ILE A 328 1.11 -5.12 10.19
N LEU A 329 0.94 -5.50 8.93
CA LEU A 329 2.06 -5.61 7.99
C LEU A 329 2.64 -4.25 7.62
N ARG A 330 1.81 -3.22 7.48
CA ARG A 330 2.23 -1.85 7.19
C ARG A 330 3.09 -1.30 8.32
N THR A 331 2.67 -1.52 9.57
CA THR A 331 3.45 -1.14 10.75
C THR A 331 4.76 -1.91 10.84
N LEU A 332 4.74 -3.23 10.69
CA LEU A 332 5.98 -4.03 10.70
C LEU A 332 6.94 -3.61 9.59
N HIS A 333 6.42 -3.43 8.36
CA HIS A 333 7.20 -2.95 7.23
C HIS A 333 7.81 -1.59 7.53
N PHE A 334 7.03 -0.66 8.09
CA PHE A 334 7.52 0.66 8.49
C PHE A 334 8.69 0.57 9.49
N ILE A 335 8.59 -0.31 10.49
CA ILE A 335 9.61 -0.43 11.56
C ILE A 335 10.88 -1.12 11.07
N LYS A 336 10.74 -2.16 10.23
CA LYS A 336 11.86 -3.00 9.82
C LYS A 336 12.60 -2.45 8.60
N ARG A 337 11.95 -1.67 7.74
CA ARG A 337 12.59 -1.10 6.54
C ARG A 337 13.66 -0.07 6.92
N ARG A 338 14.55 0.20 5.96
CA ARG A 338 15.40 1.40 6.06
C ARG A 338 14.52 2.65 5.98
N PRO A 339 14.70 3.63 6.88
CA PRO A 339 13.85 4.82 6.90
C PRO A 339 14.12 5.69 5.67
N TYR A 340 13.05 6.17 5.04
CA TYR A 340 13.13 7.24 4.06
C TYR A 340 13.41 8.57 4.75
N LYS A 341 14.27 9.38 4.13
CA LYS A 341 14.75 10.65 4.71
C LYS A 341 14.69 11.81 3.72
N VAL A 342 14.68 11.51 2.42
CA VAL A 342 14.71 12.51 1.36
C VAL A 342 13.53 12.30 0.44
N LEU A 343 12.76 13.37 0.23
CA LEU A 343 11.77 13.43 -0.83
C LEU A 343 12.33 14.29 -1.95
N VAL A 344 12.54 13.69 -3.12
CA VAL A 344 12.85 14.38 -4.36
C VAL A 344 11.55 14.50 -5.15
N ILE A 345 11.21 15.70 -5.61
CA ILE A 345 9.95 15.93 -6.31
C ILE A 345 10.15 16.78 -7.57
N ASP A 346 9.38 16.47 -8.61
CA ASP A 346 9.26 17.32 -9.79
C ASP A 346 8.40 18.57 -9.53
N CYS A 347 8.36 19.49 -10.48
CA CYS A 347 7.64 20.76 -10.37
C CYS A 347 6.39 20.79 -11.26
N ASP A 348 6.55 20.92 -12.58
CA ASP A 348 5.45 21.02 -13.54
C ASP A 348 4.60 19.75 -13.54
N ASN A 349 3.28 19.89 -13.67
CA ASN A 349 2.29 18.82 -13.57
C ASN A 349 2.35 17.97 -12.28
N THR A 350 3.25 18.29 -11.34
CA THR A 350 3.46 17.59 -10.08
C THR A 350 3.07 18.46 -8.88
N LEU A 351 3.74 19.59 -8.65
CA LEU A 351 3.41 20.54 -7.57
C LEU A 351 2.27 21.50 -7.95
N TRP A 352 2.12 21.75 -9.24
CA TRP A 352 1.04 22.52 -9.87
C TRP A 352 0.70 21.86 -11.21
N GLU A 353 -0.38 22.30 -11.84
CA GLU A 353 -0.76 21.89 -13.19
C GLU A 353 -0.26 22.90 -14.22
N GLY A 354 0.28 22.42 -15.35
CA GLY A 354 0.84 23.24 -16.42
C GLY A 354 2.37 23.31 -16.40
N VAL A 355 2.91 23.83 -17.50
CA VAL A 355 4.35 23.95 -17.76
C VAL A 355 4.77 25.40 -17.61
N CYS A 356 5.50 25.75 -16.54
CA CYS A 356 5.73 27.15 -16.18
C CYS A 356 6.47 27.96 -17.26
N SER A 357 7.34 27.29 -18.03
CA SER A 357 8.12 27.91 -19.10
C SER A 357 7.33 28.17 -20.38
N GLU A 358 6.24 27.43 -20.62
CA GLU A 358 5.39 27.55 -21.80
C GLU A 358 4.13 28.38 -21.50
N ASP A 359 3.45 28.07 -20.40
CA ASP A 359 2.18 28.67 -20.03
C ASP A 359 2.36 30.03 -19.35
N GLY A 360 3.50 30.24 -18.70
CA GLY A 360 3.75 31.39 -17.84
C GLY A 360 3.05 31.29 -16.48
N ILE A 361 3.57 32.05 -15.51
CA ILE A 361 3.21 31.93 -14.09
C ILE A 361 1.73 32.21 -13.81
N GLU A 362 1.06 33.01 -14.63
CA GLU A 362 -0.36 33.36 -14.42
C GLU A 362 -1.32 32.26 -14.86
N ASN A 363 -0.86 31.30 -15.67
CA ASN A 363 -1.71 30.26 -16.27
C ASN A 363 -1.52 28.87 -15.64
N ILE A 364 -0.50 28.68 -14.80
CA ILE A 364 -0.37 27.44 -14.01
C ILE A 364 -1.46 27.36 -12.94
N LEU A 365 -2.01 26.17 -12.73
CA LEU A 365 -3.16 25.97 -11.84
C LEU A 365 -2.77 25.22 -10.57
N PHE A 366 -3.37 25.63 -9.46
CA PHE A 366 -3.21 25.01 -8.15
C PHE A 366 -4.56 24.43 -7.74
N THR A 367 -4.82 23.19 -8.16
CA THR A 367 -6.03 22.48 -7.76
C THR A 367 -6.00 22.18 -6.25
N GLU A 368 -7.15 21.82 -5.69
CA GLU A 368 -7.26 21.44 -4.28
C GLU A 368 -6.32 20.27 -3.93
N ASN A 369 -6.17 19.30 -4.83
CA ASN A 369 -5.34 18.12 -4.61
C ASN A 369 -3.84 18.40 -4.77
N LYS A 370 -3.42 19.30 -5.67
CA LYS A 370 -2.02 19.79 -5.71
C LYS A 370 -1.66 20.58 -4.45
N ILE A 371 -2.59 21.41 -3.95
CA ILE A 371 -2.42 22.13 -2.68
C ILE A 371 -2.32 21.14 -1.51
N LEU A 372 -3.14 20.09 -1.50
CA LEU A 372 -3.08 19.02 -0.50
C LEU A 372 -1.71 18.31 -0.52
N LEU A 373 -1.20 17.97 -1.70
CA LEU A 373 0.14 17.40 -1.88
C LEU A 373 1.22 18.32 -1.30
N GLN A 374 1.19 19.61 -1.61
CA GLN A 374 2.14 20.57 -1.06
C GLN A 374 2.08 20.67 0.46
N LYS A 375 0.87 20.71 1.04
CA LYS A 375 0.68 20.70 2.51
C LYS A 375 1.22 19.42 3.14
N PHE A 376 1.02 18.28 2.50
CA PHE A 376 1.58 17.01 2.93
C PHE A 376 3.12 17.03 2.89
N ILE A 377 3.73 17.53 1.82
CA ILE A 377 5.19 17.68 1.71
C ILE A 377 5.74 18.62 2.79
N LYS A 378 5.01 19.69 3.11
CA LYS A 378 5.36 20.61 4.19
C LYS A 378 5.33 19.90 5.55
N LEU A 379 4.33 19.04 5.78
CA LEU A 379 4.28 18.18 6.96
C LEU A 379 5.47 17.22 7.03
N LEU A 380 5.85 16.58 5.92
CA LEU A 380 7.07 15.76 5.84
C LEU A 380 8.32 16.56 6.21
N SER A 381 8.46 17.75 5.62
CA SER A 381 9.55 18.68 5.90
C SER A 381 9.61 19.04 7.39
N ASN A 382 8.46 19.33 8.00
CA ASN A 382 8.37 19.62 9.43
C ASN A 382 8.75 18.41 10.28
N ASN A 383 8.48 17.19 9.82
CA ASN A 383 8.86 15.95 10.48
C ASN A 383 10.30 15.49 10.18
N GLY A 384 11.13 16.34 9.57
CA GLY A 384 12.57 16.10 9.39
C GLY A 384 12.98 15.52 8.04
N PHE A 385 12.04 15.33 7.09
CA PHE A 385 12.43 14.99 5.72
C PHE A 385 13.17 16.16 5.05
N LEU A 386 14.16 15.82 4.24
CA LEU A 386 14.80 16.77 3.34
C LEU A 386 14.03 16.81 2.03
N ILE A 387 13.43 17.96 1.72
CA ILE A 387 12.71 18.15 0.47
C ILE A 387 13.67 18.70 -0.58
N CYS A 388 13.76 18.03 -1.73
CA CYS A 388 14.62 18.41 -2.83
C CYS A 388 13.82 18.51 -4.13
N LEU A 389 14.12 19.49 -4.98
CA LEU A 389 13.48 19.59 -6.30
C LEU A 389 14.37 18.93 -7.36
N CYS A 390 13.78 18.15 -8.25
CA CYS A 390 14.45 17.61 -9.43
C CYS A 390 13.53 17.78 -10.63
N SER A 391 13.73 18.85 -11.40
CA SER A 391 12.82 19.23 -12.48
C SER A 391 13.56 19.61 -13.76
N LYS A 392 13.00 19.22 -14.91
CA LYS A 392 13.50 19.59 -16.24
C LYS A 392 12.91 20.92 -16.65
N ASN A 393 13.56 21.99 -16.19
CA ASN A 393 13.01 23.34 -16.30
C ASN A 393 14.09 24.42 -16.35
N ASN A 394 13.66 25.65 -16.65
CA ASN A 394 14.45 26.83 -16.39
C ASN A 394 14.38 27.17 -14.89
N LYS A 395 15.55 27.31 -14.27
CA LYS A 395 15.68 27.62 -12.85
C LYS A 395 14.98 28.93 -12.47
N ASP A 396 15.14 29.98 -13.26
CA ASP A 396 14.63 31.30 -12.89
C ASP A 396 13.09 31.32 -12.91
N ASP A 397 12.47 30.62 -13.85
CA ASP A 397 11.01 30.50 -13.96
C ASP A 397 10.42 29.76 -12.76
N VAL A 398 10.99 28.61 -12.40
CA VAL A 398 10.57 27.85 -11.22
C VAL A 398 10.75 28.67 -9.93
N LEU A 399 11.89 29.32 -9.75
CA LEU A 399 12.12 30.16 -8.56
C LEU A 399 11.16 31.34 -8.51
N LYS A 400 10.76 31.88 -9.66
CA LYS A 400 9.78 32.95 -9.74
C LYS A 400 8.39 32.48 -9.31
N VAL A 401 7.96 31.28 -9.71
CA VAL A 401 6.71 30.65 -9.22
C VAL A 401 6.72 30.55 -7.69
N PHE A 402 7.80 30.01 -7.10
CA PHE A 402 7.93 29.87 -5.65
C PHE A 402 7.90 31.20 -4.88
N ASN A 403 8.35 32.30 -5.49
CA ASN A 403 8.43 33.61 -4.83
C ASN A 403 7.16 34.47 -5.02
N GLU A 404 6.50 34.35 -6.17
CA GLU A 404 5.45 35.29 -6.58
C GLU A 404 4.04 34.69 -6.59
N HIS A 405 3.90 33.37 -6.82
CA HIS A 405 2.59 32.76 -7.02
C HIS A 405 1.88 32.44 -5.69
N LYS A 406 0.67 32.98 -5.50
CA LYS A 406 -0.09 32.86 -4.24
C LYS A 406 -0.61 31.45 -3.93
N GLY A 407 -0.66 30.58 -4.93
CA GLY A 407 -1.07 29.18 -4.78
C GLY A 407 -0.01 28.27 -4.16
N MET A 408 1.24 28.74 -4.02
CA MET A 408 2.33 27.98 -3.42
C MET A 408 2.17 27.90 -1.90
N GLU A 409 2.12 26.69 -1.38
CA GLU A 409 2.13 26.40 0.07
C GLU A 409 3.54 26.06 0.57
N LEU A 410 4.36 25.46 -0.30
CA LEU A 410 5.78 25.22 -0.08
C LEU A 410 6.58 26.50 -0.30
N MET A 411 7.51 26.78 0.62
CA MET A 411 8.42 27.91 0.51
C MET A 411 9.83 27.44 0.14
N LEU A 412 10.66 28.30 -0.44
CA LEU A 412 12.07 27.97 -0.72
C LEU A 412 12.88 27.59 0.53
N ASP A 413 12.44 28.03 1.71
CA ASP A 413 13.02 27.67 3.01
C ASP A 413 12.69 26.22 3.42
N ASP A 414 11.62 25.63 2.86
CA ASP A 414 11.28 24.21 3.01
C ASP A 414 12.15 23.32 2.11
N ILE A 415 12.78 23.89 1.06
CA ILE A 415 13.59 23.18 0.06
C ILE A 415 15.07 23.16 0.48
N SER A 416 15.58 21.95 0.71
CA SER A 416 16.98 21.71 1.12
C SER A 416 17.94 22.02 -0.02
N THR A 417 17.76 21.37 -1.17
CA THR A 417 18.52 21.62 -2.40
C THR A 417 17.65 21.39 -3.63
N TYR A 418 18.10 21.79 -4.80
CA TYR A 418 17.38 21.58 -6.05
C TYR A 418 18.32 21.34 -7.23
N ARG A 419 17.82 20.61 -8.22
CA ARG A 419 18.38 20.45 -9.55
C ARG A 419 17.30 20.77 -10.57
N ILE A 420 17.33 22.01 -11.04
CA ILE A 420 16.40 22.53 -12.05
C ILE A 420 17.23 22.83 -13.29
N ASN A 421 17.28 21.86 -14.20
CA ASN A 421 18.11 21.88 -15.41
C ASN A 421 17.62 20.79 -16.38
N TRP A 422 18.20 20.73 -17.59
CA TRP A 422 17.79 19.78 -18.64
C TRP A 422 18.50 18.41 -18.58
N ASN A 423 19.25 18.11 -17.52
CA ASN A 423 19.91 16.81 -17.38
C ASN A 423 18.89 15.71 -17.05
N LYS A 424 19.33 14.45 -17.16
CA LYS A 424 18.52 13.30 -16.73
C LYS A 424 18.24 13.36 -15.23
N LYS A 425 17.02 13.00 -14.82
CA LYS A 425 16.58 13.04 -13.43
C LYS A 425 17.42 12.10 -12.55
N SER A 426 17.82 10.94 -13.05
CA SER A 426 18.72 10.01 -12.35
C SER A 426 20.08 10.61 -12.00
N ILE A 427 20.70 11.37 -12.91
CA ILE A 427 21.98 12.05 -12.69
C ILE A 427 21.81 13.11 -11.61
N ASN A 428 20.78 13.95 -11.74
CA ASN A 428 20.45 14.97 -10.76
C ASN A 428 20.18 14.37 -9.36
N ILE A 429 19.50 13.23 -9.27
CA ILE A 429 19.25 12.52 -8.00
C ILE A 429 20.55 12.03 -7.37
N LYS A 430 21.50 11.49 -8.16
CA LYS A 430 22.82 11.08 -7.66
C LYS A 430 23.61 12.27 -7.12
N GLU A 431 23.59 13.40 -7.83
CA GLU A 431 24.22 14.63 -7.34
C GLU A 431 23.57 15.15 -6.04
N ILE A 432 22.23 15.06 -5.91
CA ILE A 432 21.52 15.40 -4.68
C ILE A 432 21.94 14.46 -3.55
N SER A 433 22.07 13.15 -3.82
CA SER A 433 22.54 12.15 -2.86
C SER A 433 23.94 12.46 -2.34
N GLU A 434 24.86 12.83 -3.22
CA GLU A 434 26.22 13.26 -2.85
C GLU A 434 26.23 14.57 -2.05
N GLU A 435 25.48 15.58 -2.48
CA GLU A 435 25.40 16.88 -1.79
C GLU A 435 24.82 16.75 -0.38
N VAL A 436 23.76 15.95 -0.25
CA VAL A 436 23.09 15.71 1.03
C VAL A 436 23.86 14.70 1.87
N GLY A 437 24.66 13.81 1.29
CA GLY A 437 25.41 12.78 2.02
C GLY A 437 24.51 11.67 2.57
N LEU A 438 23.44 11.33 1.85
CA LEU A 438 22.52 10.24 2.17
C LEU A 438 22.40 9.29 0.98
N SER A 439 22.35 7.98 1.26
CA SER A 439 22.23 6.94 0.23
C SER A 439 20.85 6.96 -0.46
N THR A 440 20.83 6.64 -1.76
CA THR A 440 19.64 6.66 -2.63
C THR A 440 18.53 5.68 -2.21
N ASP A 441 18.87 4.65 -1.43
CA ASP A 441 17.90 3.74 -0.81
C ASP A 441 17.01 4.41 0.26
N SER A 442 17.39 5.61 0.73
CA SER A 442 16.59 6.44 1.65
C SER A 442 15.77 7.53 0.92
N PHE A 443 15.75 7.50 -0.42
CA PHE A 443 15.12 8.52 -1.25
C PHE A 443 13.78 8.03 -1.78
N ILE A 444 12.80 8.94 -1.78
CA ILE A 444 11.54 8.82 -2.51
C ILE A 444 11.58 9.84 -3.66
N PHE A 445 11.22 9.44 -4.87
CA PHE A 445 11.08 10.31 -6.02
C PHE A 445 9.62 10.34 -6.47
N ILE A 446 9.05 11.53 -6.64
CA ILE A 446 7.67 11.75 -7.13
C ILE A 446 7.71 12.59 -8.40
N ASP A 447 7.08 12.09 -9.46
CA ASP A 447 6.96 12.72 -10.78
C ASP A 447 5.70 12.17 -11.47
N ASP A 448 4.97 12.99 -12.23
CA ASP A 448 3.78 12.55 -12.97
C ASP A 448 4.15 11.81 -14.27
N ASN A 449 5.31 12.14 -14.85
CA ASN A 449 5.72 11.67 -16.15
C ASN A 449 6.22 10.22 -16.08
N PRO A 450 5.55 9.26 -16.76
CA PRO A 450 5.95 7.85 -16.72
C PRO A 450 7.34 7.60 -17.32
N ILE A 451 7.80 8.43 -18.25
CA ILE A 451 9.12 8.30 -18.89
C ILE A 451 10.21 8.67 -17.89
N GLU A 452 10.08 9.78 -17.17
CA GLU A 452 11.04 10.18 -16.13
C GLU A 452 11.04 9.19 -14.96
N CYS A 453 9.86 8.70 -14.56
CA CYS A 453 9.75 7.63 -13.56
C CYS A 453 10.51 6.36 -13.97
N ALA A 454 10.36 5.90 -15.23
CA ALA A 454 11.04 4.73 -15.74
C ALA A 454 12.56 4.95 -15.83
N GLU A 455 12.99 6.15 -16.25
CA GLU A 455 14.40 6.54 -16.33
C GLU A 455 15.08 6.47 -14.96
N VAL A 456 14.43 6.98 -13.91
CA VAL A 456 14.95 6.91 -12.54
C VAL A 456 14.96 5.48 -12.02
N LYS A 457 13.87 4.70 -12.23
CA LYS A 457 13.83 3.29 -11.82
C LYS A 457 14.95 2.46 -12.44
N GLN A 458 15.29 2.72 -13.70
CA GLN A 458 16.35 1.99 -14.41
C GLN A 458 17.76 2.36 -13.92
N ASN A 459 18.01 3.65 -13.66
CA ASN A 459 19.36 4.17 -13.40
C ASN A 459 19.69 4.39 -11.91
N CYS A 460 18.66 4.35 -11.05
CA CYS A 460 18.72 4.47 -9.59
C CYS A 460 17.73 3.48 -8.93
N PRO A 461 17.93 2.16 -9.10
CA PRO A 461 16.96 1.14 -8.64
C PRO A 461 16.75 1.13 -7.12
N GLU A 462 17.63 1.74 -6.34
CA GLU A 462 17.48 1.86 -4.90
C GLU A 462 16.41 2.87 -4.50
N VAL A 463 16.17 3.89 -5.34
CA VAL A 463 15.22 4.99 -5.10
C VAL A 463 13.80 4.46 -5.21
N THR A 464 12.95 4.81 -4.24
CA THR A 464 11.52 4.50 -4.32
C THR A 464 10.83 5.51 -5.22
N VAL A 465 10.41 5.08 -6.41
CA VAL A 465 9.75 5.94 -7.40
C VAL A 465 8.23 5.77 -7.31
N ILE A 466 7.55 6.87 -6.99
CA ILE A 466 6.09 6.97 -6.96
C ILE A 466 5.67 7.80 -8.17
N ARG A 467 4.97 7.18 -9.12
CA ARG A 467 4.35 7.92 -10.21
C ARG A 467 3.13 8.66 -9.65
N LEU A 468 3.12 9.99 -9.77
CA LEU A 468 1.96 10.77 -9.37
C LEU A 468 0.79 10.43 -10.32
N PRO A 469 -0.41 10.12 -9.79
CA PRO A 469 -1.54 9.75 -10.62
C PRO A 469 -2.22 11.03 -11.14
N GLU A 470 -3.35 10.86 -11.81
CA GLU A 470 -4.27 11.96 -12.10
C GLU A 470 -4.68 12.69 -10.82
N ASP A 471 -5.01 13.98 -10.95
CA ASP A 471 -5.20 14.90 -9.83
C ASP A 471 -6.22 14.41 -8.79
N ASP A 472 -7.32 13.79 -9.25
CA ASP A 472 -8.40 13.24 -8.42
C ASP A 472 -7.94 12.08 -7.51
N LYS A 473 -6.89 11.35 -7.91
CA LYS A 473 -6.35 10.18 -7.19
C LYS A 473 -5.15 10.49 -6.30
N ILE A 474 -4.68 11.74 -6.28
CA ILE A 474 -3.57 12.15 -5.40
C ILE A 474 -3.84 11.82 -3.92
N PRO A 475 -5.03 12.10 -3.35
CA PRO A 475 -5.31 11.77 -1.94
C PRO A 475 -5.14 10.28 -1.62
N GLU A 476 -5.52 9.41 -2.54
CA GLU A 476 -5.41 7.95 -2.37
C GLU A 476 -3.95 7.52 -2.25
N ILE A 477 -3.06 8.01 -3.12
CA ILE A 477 -1.63 7.65 -3.07
C ILE A 477 -0.96 8.21 -1.82
N LEU A 478 -1.27 9.45 -1.43
CA LEU A 478 -0.73 10.06 -0.20
C LEU A 478 -1.05 9.22 1.04
N TYR A 479 -2.25 8.63 1.07
CA TYR A 479 -2.70 7.82 2.19
C TYR A 479 -2.35 6.33 2.07
N ALA A 480 -2.30 5.76 0.87
CA ALA A 480 -2.13 4.32 0.66
C ALA A 480 -0.66 3.91 0.45
N HIS A 481 0.22 4.80 0.00
CA HIS A 481 1.58 4.41 -0.35
C HIS A 481 2.48 4.28 0.89
N TRP A 482 2.88 3.06 1.24
CA TRP A 482 3.62 2.78 2.48
C TRP A 482 4.95 3.54 2.60
N ALA A 483 5.59 3.91 1.49
CA ALA A 483 6.80 4.76 1.51
C ALA A 483 6.58 6.11 2.19
N LEU A 484 5.37 6.66 2.08
CA LEU A 484 4.98 7.96 2.62
C LEU A 484 4.48 7.87 4.07
N ASP A 485 4.48 6.68 4.66
CA ASP A 485 4.20 6.50 6.08
C ASP A 485 5.18 7.30 6.92
N ASN A 486 4.63 8.12 7.81
CA ASN A 486 5.42 8.92 8.74
C ASN A 486 5.49 8.24 10.10
N VAL A 487 6.70 8.13 10.65
CA VAL A 487 6.88 8.13 12.10
C VAL A 487 7.41 9.49 12.52
N ALA A 488 6.91 9.92 13.68
CA ALA A 488 7.37 11.07 14.43
C ALA A 488 8.88 11.27 14.27
N SER A 489 9.25 12.47 13.82
CA SER A 489 10.63 12.95 13.67
C SER A 489 11.51 12.50 14.82
N THR A 490 12.71 12.00 14.54
CA THR A 490 13.72 11.91 15.58
C THR A 490 14.31 13.30 15.84
N GLU A 491 14.72 13.59 17.08
CA GLU A 491 15.43 14.83 17.43
C GLU A 491 16.70 15.03 16.56
N GLU A 492 17.34 13.92 16.16
CA GLU A 492 18.48 13.94 15.23
C GLU A 492 18.10 14.43 13.83
N ASP A 493 16.94 14.07 13.29
CA ASP A 493 16.49 14.50 11.97
C ASP A 493 16.10 15.99 11.98
N HIS A 494 15.51 16.48 13.08
CA HIS A 494 15.28 17.92 13.29
C HIS A 494 16.58 18.73 13.36
N GLN A 495 17.57 18.23 14.10
CA GLN A 495 18.88 18.89 14.21
C GLN A 495 19.63 18.86 12.87
N ARG A 496 19.49 17.78 12.09
CA ARG A 496 20.09 17.65 10.76
C ARG A 496 19.48 18.64 9.75
N LYS A 497 18.15 18.84 9.76
CA LYS A 497 17.50 19.89 8.95
C LYS A 497 18.04 21.28 9.29
N LYS A 498 18.16 21.61 10.59
CA LYS A 498 18.73 22.88 11.05
C LYS A 498 20.18 23.05 10.58
N PHE A 499 20.98 21.99 10.61
CA PHE A 499 22.36 22.01 10.13
C PHE A 499 22.43 22.35 8.62
N TYR A 500 21.62 21.71 7.77
CA TYR A 500 21.62 22.05 6.33
C TYR A 500 21.13 23.47 6.05
N GLN A 501 20.09 23.93 6.75
CA GLN A 501 19.63 25.32 6.64
C GLN A 501 20.75 26.32 7.02
N LEU A 502 21.54 26.00 8.04
CA LEU A 502 22.68 26.82 8.47
C LEU A 502 23.85 26.75 7.47
N GLU A 503 24.19 25.58 6.94
CA GLU A 503 25.23 25.42 5.90
C GLU A 503 24.85 26.14 4.61
N LYS A 504 23.59 26.05 4.15
CA LYS A 504 23.09 26.78 2.98
C LYS A 504 23.21 28.29 3.18
N LYS A 505 22.81 28.81 4.35
CA LYS A 505 23.01 30.22 4.72
C LYS A 505 24.50 30.60 4.76
N ARG A 506 25.36 29.71 5.27
CA ARG A 506 26.82 29.94 5.34
C ARG A 506 27.45 30.01 3.95
N LYS A 507 27.13 29.08 3.05
CA LYS A 507 27.62 29.09 1.66
C LYS A 507 27.15 30.33 0.90
N ALA A 508 25.87 30.70 1.02
CA ALA A 508 25.33 31.92 0.39
C ALA A 508 26.00 33.20 0.93
N LEU A 509 26.38 33.25 2.21
CA LEU A 509 27.13 34.37 2.81
C LEU A 509 28.59 34.41 2.34
N LEU A 510 29.22 33.26 2.12
CA LEU A 510 30.58 33.16 1.58
C LEU A 510 30.63 33.59 0.11
N GLU A 511 29.68 33.14 -0.72
CA GLU A 511 29.57 33.56 -2.12
C GLU A 511 29.28 35.06 -2.27
N LYS A 512 28.41 35.63 -1.40
CA LYS A 512 28.21 37.09 -1.34
C LYS A 512 29.48 37.84 -0.94
N LYS A 513 30.32 37.30 -0.05
CA LYS A 513 31.62 37.91 0.30
C LYS A 513 32.61 37.84 -0.86
N THR A 514 32.67 36.74 -1.60
CA THR A 514 33.59 36.61 -2.74
C THR A 514 33.22 37.55 -3.89
N ASN A 515 31.93 37.82 -4.12
CA ASN A 515 31.46 38.81 -5.10
C ASN A 515 31.58 40.28 -4.65
N PHE A 516 31.96 40.55 -3.39
CA PHE A 516 32.28 41.90 -2.91
C PHE A 516 33.78 42.25 -3.03
N PHE A 517 34.61 41.28 -3.42
CA PHE A 517 36.07 41.43 -3.57
C PHE A 517 36.55 41.26 -5.03
N ILE A 518 35.63 41.32 -6.00
CA ILE A 518 35.89 41.46 -7.44
C ILE A 518 35.23 42.77 -7.86
#